data_AF-F2NG98-F1
#
_entry.id   AF-F2NG98-F1
#
_cell.length_a   1.000
_cell.length_b   1.000
_cell.length_c   1.000
_cell.angle_alpha   90.00
_cell.angle_beta   90.00
_cell.angle_gamma   90.00
#
_symmetry.space_group_name_H-M   'P 1'
#
loop_
_entity.id
_entity.type
_entity.pdbx_description
1 polymer ?
#
loop_
_entity_poly.entity_id
_entity_poly.type
_entity_poly.pdbx_seq_one_letter_code
_entity_poly.pdbx_strand_id
1 'polypeptide(L)'
;MALGINLLFRMGRKLVAAPLEDSGLLPNRYYYSQALDALEGNDFPECLRYLRLAGADQRRKARLVSQLLILRCRMLQEQHKLHVQTLQEMLRINCGDGLDRRYQEILTEEQKAIGLLEGYVRDAQGLFALIPNSISVTPH
;
A
#
# COMPACT_ATOMS: atom_id res chain seq x y z
N MET A 1 -9.14 -17.13 0.67
CA MET A 1 -8.29 -17.49 -0.50
C MET A 1 -8.13 -16.28 -1.43
N ALA A 2 -7.38 -15.24 -1.03
CA ALA A 2 -7.18 -14.02 -1.83
C ALA A 2 -5.68 -13.67 -2.06
N LEU A 3 -4.76 -14.43 -1.46
CA LEU A 3 -3.31 -14.16 -1.50
C LEU A 3 -2.63 -14.62 -2.81
N GLY A 4 -3.25 -15.55 -3.57
CA GLY A 4 -2.63 -16.12 -4.77
C GLY A 4 -2.81 -15.31 -6.07
N ILE A 5 -3.93 -14.58 -6.19
CA ILE A 5 -4.26 -13.86 -7.44
C ILE A 5 -3.41 -12.60 -7.58
N ASN A 6 -3.13 -11.91 -6.47
CA ASN A 6 -2.28 -10.71 -6.48
C ASN A 6 -0.82 -11.04 -6.80
N LEU A 7 -0.35 -12.25 -6.46
CA LEU A 7 1.02 -12.69 -6.77
C LEU A 7 1.22 -13.00 -8.27
N LEU A 8 0.19 -13.58 -8.91
CA LEU A 8 0.18 -13.87 -10.35
C LEU A 8 0.20 -12.59 -11.19
N PHE A 9 -0.58 -11.58 -10.80
CA PHE A 9 -0.54 -10.26 -11.44
C PHE A 9 0.82 -9.55 -11.24
N ARG A 10 1.49 -9.79 -10.10
CA ARG A 10 2.83 -9.25 -9.79
C ARG A 10 3.93 -9.80 -10.71
N MET A 11 3.85 -11.08 -11.07
CA MET A 11 4.79 -11.73 -12.00
C MET A 11 4.53 -11.29 -13.45
N GLY A 12 3.25 -11.17 -13.85
CA GLY A 12 2.88 -10.75 -15.20
C GLY A 12 3.37 -9.34 -15.56
N ARG A 13 3.28 -8.37 -14.64
CA ARG A 13 3.75 -6.99 -14.90
C ARG A 13 5.27 -6.83 -14.93
N LYS A 14 6.00 -7.53 -14.04
CA LYS A 14 7.47 -7.44 -13.96
C LYS A 14 8.18 -7.91 -15.23
N LEU A 15 7.58 -8.80 -16.01
CA LEU A 15 8.19 -9.32 -17.24
C LEU A 15 8.02 -8.40 -18.46
N VAL A 16 7.09 -7.44 -18.43
CA VAL A 16 6.74 -6.63 -19.61
C VAL A 16 7.29 -5.20 -19.53
N ALA A 17 7.42 -4.62 -18.32
CA ALA A 17 7.74 -3.19 -18.17
C ALA A 17 9.16 -2.87 -17.64
N ALA A 18 9.92 -3.86 -17.19
CA ALA A 18 11.18 -3.64 -16.46
C ALA A 18 12.29 -2.87 -17.22
N PRO A 19 12.54 -3.05 -18.53
CA PRO A 19 13.74 -2.45 -19.12
C PRO A 19 13.61 -0.94 -19.46
N LEU A 20 12.39 -0.37 -19.46
CA LEU A 20 12.17 1.05 -19.80
C LEU A 20 11.87 1.94 -18.58
N GLU A 21 11.25 1.40 -17.53
CA GLU A 21 10.82 2.18 -16.35
C GLU A 21 11.97 2.63 -15.44
N ASP A 22 13.08 1.88 -15.40
CA ASP A 22 14.23 2.19 -14.54
C ASP A 22 15.03 3.41 -15.01
N SER A 23 14.73 3.94 -16.20
CA SER A 23 15.41 5.11 -16.76
C SER A 23 14.83 6.45 -16.30
N GLY A 24 13.66 6.47 -15.66
CA GLY A 24 12.99 7.72 -15.28
C GLY A 24 12.50 8.57 -16.46
N LEU A 25 12.68 8.13 -17.72
CA LEU A 25 12.44 8.90 -18.95
C LEU A 25 10.99 8.91 -19.43
N LEU A 26 10.08 8.18 -18.79
CA LEU A 26 8.69 8.13 -19.22
C LEU A 26 7.93 9.42 -18.84
N PRO A 27 6.91 9.83 -19.61
CA PRO A 27 6.16 11.05 -19.33
C PRO A 27 5.55 11.03 -17.92
N ASN A 28 5.57 12.14 -17.20
CA ASN A 28 5.03 12.22 -15.83
C ASN A 28 3.57 11.72 -15.68
N ARG A 29 2.77 11.76 -16.75
CA ARG A 29 1.40 11.20 -16.77
C ARG A 29 1.38 9.66 -16.66
N TYR A 30 2.40 8.98 -17.16
CA TYR A 30 2.56 7.53 -17.07
C TYR A 30 2.72 7.08 -15.62
N TYR A 31 3.63 7.70 -14.86
CA TYR A 31 3.84 7.32 -13.47
C TYR A 31 2.60 7.54 -12.60
N TYR A 32 1.82 8.59 -12.88
CA TYR A 32 0.56 8.81 -12.17
C TYR A 32 -0.48 7.71 -12.44
N SER A 33 -0.70 7.32 -13.71
CA SER A 33 -1.62 6.23 -14.02
C SER A 33 -1.14 4.92 -13.40
N GLN A 34 0.17 4.62 -13.48
CA GLN A 34 0.71 3.41 -12.88
C GLN A 34 0.60 3.39 -11.34
N ALA A 35 0.72 4.55 -10.68
CA ALA A 35 0.47 4.64 -9.24
C ALA A 35 -0.99 4.32 -8.88
N LEU A 36 -1.95 4.76 -9.70
CA LEU A 36 -3.36 4.43 -9.52
C LEU A 36 -3.63 2.94 -9.78
N ASP A 37 -3.10 2.39 -10.86
CA ASP A 37 -3.26 0.96 -11.19
C ASP A 37 -2.64 0.06 -10.11
N ALA A 38 -1.48 0.47 -9.57
CA ALA A 38 -0.85 -0.20 -8.44
C ALA A 38 -1.71 -0.07 -7.17
N LEU A 39 -2.29 1.09 -6.90
CA LEU A 39 -3.18 1.30 -5.75
C LEU A 39 -4.45 0.43 -5.85
N GLU A 40 -5.07 0.34 -7.03
CA GLU A 40 -6.24 -0.50 -7.29
C GLU A 40 -5.93 -1.98 -7.03
N GLY A 41 -4.75 -2.43 -7.46
CA GLY A 41 -4.25 -3.79 -7.18
C GLY A 41 -3.79 -4.03 -5.73
N ASN A 42 -3.85 -3.03 -4.83
CA ASN A 42 -3.24 -3.06 -3.50
C ASN A 42 -1.71 -3.35 -3.53
N ASP A 43 -1.02 -2.97 -4.62
CA ASP A 43 0.43 -3.03 -4.73
C ASP A 43 1.04 -1.73 -4.18
N PHE A 44 1.01 -1.61 -2.85
CA PHE A 44 1.45 -0.41 -2.13
C PHE A 44 2.93 -0.06 -2.36
N PRO A 45 3.88 -1.03 -2.40
CA PRO A 45 5.27 -0.73 -2.75
C PRO A 45 5.41 -0.07 -4.13
N GLU A 46 4.72 -0.59 -5.14
CA GLU A 46 4.81 -0.01 -6.48
C GLU A 46 4.10 1.33 -6.59
N CYS A 47 2.95 1.48 -5.93
CA CYS A 47 2.30 2.78 -5.83
C CYS A 47 3.26 3.84 -5.25
N LEU A 48 3.97 3.51 -4.16
CA LEU A 48 4.97 4.40 -3.57
C LEU A 48 6.15 4.68 -4.51
N ARG A 49 6.64 3.67 -5.27
CA ARG A 49 7.70 3.85 -6.25
C ARG A 49 7.29 4.83 -7.34
N TYR A 50 6.12 4.62 -7.95
CA TYR A 50 5.63 5.51 -9.01
C TYR A 50 5.33 6.92 -8.51
N LEU A 51 4.83 7.08 -7.28
CA LEU A 51 4.65 8.40 -6.66
C LEU A 51 5.97 9.14 -6.46
N ARG A 52 7.05 8.44 -6.13
CA ARG A 52 8.40 9.02 -6.05
C ARG A 52 8.91 9.46 -7.42
N LEU A 53 8.60 8.70 -8.48
CA LEU A 53 9.04 8.97 -9.86
C LEU A 53 8.25 10.08 -10.56
N ALA A 54 6.97 10.28 -10.22
CA ALA A 54 6.09 11.25 -10.90
C ALA A 54 6.53 12.73 -10.79
N GLY A 55 7.48 13.05 -9.89
CA GLY A 55 8.16 14.34 -9.84
C GLY A 55 7.27 15.54 -9.45
N ALA A 56 7.84 16.75 -9.60
CA ALA A 56 7.24 18.00 -9.13
C ALA A 56 6.04 18.49 -9.96
N ASP A 57 5.94 18.10 -11.23
CA ASP A 57 4.91 18.62 -12.15
C ASP A 57 3.50 18.12 -11.84
N GLN A 58 3.39 17.02 -11.07
CA GLN A 58 2.12 16.42 -10.69
C GLN A 58 1.88 16.42 -9.19
N ARG A 59 2.52 17.31 -8.44
CA ARG A 59 2.40 17.45 -6.97
C ARG A 59 0.97 17.33 -6.45
N ARG A 60 0.00 18.04 -7.05
CA ARG A 60 -1.41 17.99 -6.61
C ARG A 60 -2.02 16.61 -6.78
N LYS A 61 -1.74 15.95 -7.90
CA LYS A 61 -2.24 14.61 -8.23
C LYS A 61 -1.55 13.54 -7.37
N ALA A 62 -0.24 13.61 -7.23
CA ALA A 62 0.54 12.75 -6.35
C ALA A 62 0.05 12.86 -4.90
N ARG A 63 -0.24 14.07 -4.42
CA ARG A 63 -0.79 14.32 -3.08
C ARG A 63 -2.14 13.62 -2.85
N LEU A 64 -3.03 13.69 -3.84
CA LEU A 64 -4.32 12.99 -3.77
C LEU A 64 -4.13 11.47 -3.72
N VAL A 65 -3.24 10.91 -4.54
CA VAL A 65 -2.98 9.47 -4.55
C VAL A 65 -2.30 9.02 -3.26
N SER A 66 -1.38 9.80 -2.70
CA SER A 66 -0.82 9.53 -1.36
C SER A 66 -1.91 9.50 -0.28
N GLN A 67 -2.89 10.40 -0.34
CA GLN A 67 -4.03 10.38 0.59
C GLN A 67 -4.91 9.13 0.42
N LEU A 68 -5.21 8.74 -0.82
CA LEU A 68 -5.96 7.52 -1.11
C LEU A 68 -5.20 6.28 -0.65
N LEU A 69 -3.88 6.23 -0.86
CA LEU A 69 -3.01 5.18 -0.36
C LEU A 69 -3.07 5.07 1.16
N ILE A 70 -2.92 6.19 1.88
CA ILE A 70 -3.02 6.22 3.35
C ILE A 70 -4.39 5.70 3.80
N LEU A 71 -5.47 6.18 3.18
CA LEU A 71 -6.83 5.75 3.52
C LEU A 71 -6.99 4.25 3.30
N ARG A 72 -6.55 3.73 2.16
CA ARG A 72 -6.66 2.31 1.80
C ARG A 72 -5.88 1.43 2.79
N CYS A 73 -4.64 1.81 3.11
CA CYS A 73 -3.85 1.08 4.09
C CYS A 73 -4.52 1.05 5.47
N ARG A 74 -5.08 2.19 5.93
CA ARG A 74 -5.79 2.25 7.21
C ARG A 74 -7.04 1.38 7.23
N MET A 75 -7.83 1.38 6.15
CA MET A 75 -8.98 0.49 6.05
C MET A 75 -8.58 -0.99 6.16
N LEU A 76 -7.53 -1.40 5.47
CA LEU A 76 -7.01 -2.77 5.56
C LEU A 76 -6.48 -3.08 6.96
N GLN A 77 -5.79 -2.15 7.61
CA GLN A 77 -5.32 -2.32 8.99
C GLN A 77 -6.49 -2.60 9.94
N GLU A 78 -7.58 -1.85 9.85
CA GLU A 78 -8.76 -2.09 10.69
C GLU A 78 -9.40 -3.45 10.40
N GLN A 79 -9.42 -3.90 9.14
CA GLN A 79 -9.87 -5.24 8.79
C GLN A 79 -8.98 -6.33 9.43
N HIS A 80 -7.67 -6.21 9.33
CA HIS A 80 -6.72 -7.13 9.95
C HIS A 80 -6.85 -7.13 11.49
N LYS A 81 -7.01 -5.97 12.12
CA LYS A 81 -7.22 -5.86 13.58
C LYS A 81 -8.51 -6.57 14.03
N LEU A 82 -9.61 -6.40 13.30
CA LEU A 82 -10.87 -7.11 13.59
C LEU A 82 -10.69 -8.62 13.44
N HIS A 83 -9.95 -9.06 12.42
CA HIS A 83 -9.65 -10.47 12.22
C HIS A 83 -8.82 -11.04 13.37
N VAL A 84 -7.77 -10.33 13.81
CA VAL A 84 -6.97 -10.70 14.99
C VAL A 84 -7.83 -10.85 16.23
N GLN A 85 -8.71 -9.87 16.52
CA GLN A 85 -9.61 -9.95 17.68
C GLN A 85 -10.52 -11.18 17.60
N THR A 86 -11.05 -11.47 16.42
CA THR A 86 -11.90 -12.65 16.19
C THR A 86 -11.13 -13.96 16.42
N LEU A 87 -9.91 -14.06 15.91
CA LEU A 87 -9.07 -15.25 16.08
C LEU A 87 -8.65 -15.45 17.54
N GLN A 88 -8.36 -14.37 18.26
CA GLN A 88 -8.06 -14.41 19.70
C GLN A 88 -9.25 -14.91 20.52
N GLU A 89 -10.46 -14.45 20.22
CA GLU A 89 -11.67 -14.93 20.91
C GLU A 89 -11.94 -16.41 20.60
N MET A 90 -11.73 -16.85 19.34
CA MET A 90 -11.85 -18.27 18.97
C MET A 90 -10.84 -19.15 19.70
N LEU A 91 -9.59 -18.70 19.84
CA LEU A 91 -8.56 -19.40 20.61
C LEU A 91 -8.92 -19.49 22.09
N ARG A 92 -9.51 -18.44 22.66
CA ARG A 92 -9.95 -18.44 24.05
C ARG A 92 -11.07 -19.45 24.30
N ILE A 93 -11.95 -19.66 23.33
CA ILE A 93 -13.11 -20.56 23.44
C ILE A 93 -12.72 -22.02 23.13
N ASN A 94 -11.82 -22.26 22.17
CA ASN A 94 -11.44 -23.60 21.74
C ASN A 94 -10.13 -24.07 22.41
N CYS A 95 -10.24 -24.73 23.57
CA CYS A 95 -9.11 -25.40 24.23
C CYS A 95 -8.75 -26.73 23.53
N GLY A 96 -8.04 -26.68 22.41
CA GLY A 96 -7.55 -27.88 21.73
C GLY A 96 -6.14 -27.70 21.15
N ASP A 97 -5.16 -28.40 21.72
CA ASP A 97 -3.72 -28.24 21.46
C ASP A 97 -3.30 -28.25 19.98
N GLY A 98 -4.06 -28.92 19.10
CA GLY A 98 -3.77 -29.00 17.65
C GLY A 98 -4.24 -27.79 16.83
N LEU A 99 -5.26 -27.06 17.30
CA LEU A 99 -5.77 -25.86 16.63
C LEU A 99 -4.90 -24.64 16.99
N ASP A 100 -4.39 -24.60 18.22
CA ASP A 100 -3.60 -23.50 18.76
C ASP A 100 -2.43 -23.10 17.87
N ARG A 101 -1.67 -24.08 17.36
CA ARG A 101 -0.51 -23.79 16.50
C ARG A 101 -0.89 -23.11 15.19
N ARG A 102 -1.95 -23.57 14.51
CA ARG A 102 -2.39 -22.98 13.24
C ARG A 102 -2.96 -21.57 13.44
N TYR A 103 -3.73 -21.36 14.50
CA TYR A 103 -4.25 -20.04 14.83
C TYR A 103 -3.14 -19.07 15.23
N GLN A 104 -2.12 -19.52 15.96
CA GLN A 104 -0.93 -18.72 16.27
C GLN A 104 -0.14 -18.32 15.01
N GLU A 105 0.00 -19.23 14.05
CA GLU A 105 0.62 -18.93 12.74
C GLU A 105 -0.18 -17.84 12.01
N ILE A 106 -1.51 -17.98 11.93
CA ILE A 106 -2.38 -16.97 11.30
C ILE A 106 -2.27 -15.62 12.03
N LEU A 107 -2.35 -15.61 13.36
CA LEU A 107 -2.19 -14.38 14.16
C LEU A 107 -0.85 -13.70 13.88
N THR A 108 0.22 -14.47 13.76
CA THR A 108 1.55 -13.93 13.45
C THR A 108 1.57 -13.28 12.07
N GLU A 109 0.96 -13.90 11.06
CA GLU A 109 0.86 -13.32 9.72
C GLU A 109 -0.02 -12.06 9.67
N GLU A 110 -1.14 -12.05 10.41
CA GLU A 110 -2.00 -10.87 10.55
C GLU A 110 -1.25 -9.70 11.21
N GLN A 111 -0.49 -9.97 12.27
CA GLN A 111 0.33 -8.96 12.94
C GLN A 111 1.42 -8.38 12.00
N LYS A 112 2.07 -9.25 11.21
CA LYS A 112 3.05 -8.83 10.19
C LYS A 112 2.39 -7.95 9.12
N ALA A 113 1.20 -8.32 8.65
CA ALA A 113 0.46 -7.55 7.65
C ALA A 113 0.14 -6.14 8.17
N ILE A 114 -0.32 -6.01 9.42
CA ILE A 114 -0.54 -4.71 10.08
C ILE A 114 0.75 -3.88 10.09
N GLY A 115 1.87 -4.48 10.51
CA GLY A 115 3.17 -3.78 10.54
C GLY A 115 3.64 -3.31 9.17
N LEU A 116 3.45 -4.11 8.12
CA LEU A 116 3.76 -3.69 6.74
C LEU A 116 2.89 -2.51 6.29
N LEU A 117 1.59 -2.55 6.57
CA LEU A 117 0.67 -1.46 6.24
C LEU A 117 1.02 -0.17 7.01
N GLU A 118 1.48 -0.27 8.26
CA GLU A 118 1.96 0.88 9.04
C GLU A 118 3.19 1.52 8.40
N GLY A 119 4.12 0.68 7.90
CA GLY A 119 5.27 1.14 7.12
C GLY A 119 4.85 1.92 5.88
N TYR A 120 3.91 1.39 5.09
CA TYR A 120 3.43 2.07 3.89
C TYR A 120 2.70 3.39 4.20
N VAL A 121 1.93 3.46 5.28
CA VAL A 121 1.31 4.71 5.72
C VAL A 121 2.37 5.75 6.06
N ARG A 122 3.41 5.37 6.80
CA ARG A 122 4.51 6.27 7.17
C ARG A 122 5.24 6.81 5.94
N ASP A 123 5.55 5.94 5.00
CA ASP A 123 6.21 6.31 3.73
C ASP A 123 5.33 7.27 2.90
N ALA A 124 4.04 7.00 2.80
CA ALA A 124 3.09 7.85 2.09
C ALA A 124 2.92 9.23 2.76
N GLN A 125 2.93 9.27 4.09
CA GLN A 125 2.92 10.53 4.86
C GLN A 125 4.21 11.33 4.65
N GLY A 126 5.37 10.67 4.62
CA GLY A 126 6.64 11.30 4.29
C GLY A 126 6.62 11.95 2.91
N LEU A 127 6.10 11.23 1.90
CA LEU A 127 5.91 11.77 0.55
C LEU A 127 4.93 12.94 0.52
N PHE A 128 3.84 12.87 1.27
CA PHE A 128 2.87 13.96 1.38
C PHE A 128 3.49 15.22 1.98
N ALA A 129 4.31 15.08 3.03
CA ALA A 129 4.98 16.19 3.71
C ALA A 129 6.03 16.89 2.82
N LEU A 130 6.68 16.14 1.93
CA LEU A 130 7.67 16.66 0.98
C LEU A 130 7.06 17.42 -0.20
N ILE A 131 5.72 17.42 -0.35
CA ILE A 131 5.01 18.17 -1.39
C ILE A 131 4.49 19.50 -0.79
N PRO A 132 5.23 20.63 -0.91
CA PRO A 132 4.80 21.89 -0.35
C PRO A 132 3.50 22.40 -1.00
N ASN A 133 2.58 22.91 -0.18
CA ASN A 133 1.42 23.67 -0.64
C ASN A 133 1.89 25.06 -1.07
N SER A 134 2.37 25.23 -2.31
CA SER A 134 2.55 26.57 -2.86
C SER A 134 1.18 27.12 -3.27
N ILE A 135 0.39 27.53 -2.29
CA ILE A 135 -0.67 28.51 -2.51
C ILE A 135 -0.04 29.86 -2.18
N SER A 136 0.78 30.39 -3.08
CA SER A 136 1.13 31.81 -3.04
C SER A 136 -0.11 32.58 -3.47
N VAL A 137 -0.95 32.94 -2.51
CA VAL A 137 -1.95 33.99 -2.70
C VAL A 137 -1.15 35.28 -2.87
N THR A 138 -0.99 35.76 -4.09
CA THR A 138 -0.49 37.11 -4.35
C THR A 138 -1.59 38.09 -3.91
N PRO A 139 -1.37 38.95 -2.91
CA PRO A 139 -2.27 40.06 -2.67
C PRO A 139 -2.11 41.06 -3.82
N HIS A 140 -3.22 41.33 -4.54
CA HIS A 140 -3.36 42.51 -5.39
C HIS A 140 -4.02 43.63 -4.57
#